data_AF-A0A3B9G6X6-F1
#
_entry.id   AF-A0A3B9G6X6-F1
#
_cell.length_a   1.000
_cell.length_b   1.000
_cell.length_c   1.000
_cell.angle_alpha   90.00
_cell.angle_beta   90.00
_cell.angle_gamma   90.00
#
_symmetry.space_group_name_H-M   'P 1'
#
loop_
_entity.id
_entity.type
_entity.pdbx_description
1 polymer ?
#
loop_
_entity_poly.entity_id
_entity_poly.type
_entity_poly.pdbx_seq_one_letter_code
_entity_poly.pdbx_strand_id
1 'polypeptide(L)'
;PARFLEIKRAFNDIYRKSFEVEGIGGKGSAKSYRANLDSLQRGVTVYADRQYTFTEIPDALAGATHLRTHNDDKANFDAEFLRFQTNLPAVLYLAYDGRTAPPKALTAGMEKTDMILKISNGESFPVYRRMVEAGEVVLAGNKAGGSGGESMYQVFLTKEGAGKTTTSEVKGALAKVDLKHGEEIFFGRGTCFACHKVGDRGVAIGPDLVGIGKRRDMDYVIQSTLEPDAYIVEGFQQTSLEMKDGRVLFGMIGEETALSLKLVLLTGEQIVVKPDEIKKRSDAKKSIMPASFSNTLSAQDVADISAWIMSLK
;
A
#
# COMPACT_ATOMS: atom_id res chain seq x y z
N PRO A 1 22.65 -31.36 -7.24
CA PRO A 1 23.59 -30.28 -6.87
C PRO A 1 23.46 -29.02 -7.75
N ALA A 2 23.57 -29.14 -9.08
CA ALA A 2 23.43 -28.01 -10.02
C ALA A 2 22.03 -27.36 -10.01
N ARG A 3 20.96 -28.18 -10.01
CA ARG A 3 19.56 -27.71 -9.93
C ARG A 3 19.25 -26.94 -8.64
N PHE A 4 19.90 -27.28 -7.52
CA PHE A 4 19.76 -26.58 -6.24
C PHE A 4 20.53 -25.24 -6.23
N LEU A 5 21.64 -25.16 -6.98
CA LEU A 5 22.44 -23.96 -7.14
C LEU A 5 21.80 -22.97 -8.13
N GLU A 6 21.13 -23.46 -9.17
CA GLU A 6 20.29 -22.66 -10.07
C GLU A 6 19.04 -22.14 -9.40
N ILE A 7 18.34 -22.96 -8.59
CA ILE A 7 17.21 -22.47 -7.79
C ILE A 7 17.69 -21.39 -6.81
N LYS A 8 18.82 -21.58 -6.12
CA LYS A 8 19.41 -20.53 -5.26
C LYS A 8 19.86 -19.29 -6.02
N ARG A 9 20.36 -19.41 -7.25
CA ARG A 9 20.71 -18.26 -8.10
C ARG A 9 19.47 -17.52 -8.60
N ALA A 10 18.44 -18.23 -9.05
CA ALA A 10 17.17 -17.64 -9.47
C ALA A 10 16.43 -17.00 -8.28
N PHE A 11 16.45 -17.64 -7.10
CA PHE A 11 15.98 -17.03 -5.85
C PHE A 11 16.80 -15.78 -5.51
N ASN A 12 18.14 -15.86 -5.52
CA ASN A 12 19.00 -14.71 -5.23
C ASN A 12 18.91 -13.56 -6.26
N ASP A 13 18.60 -13.84 -7.53
CA ASP A 13 18.42 -12.82 -8.56
C ASP A 13 17.05 -12.15 -8.51
N ILE A 14 16.01 -12.86 -8.03
CA ILE A 14 14.71 -12.27 -7.68
C ILE A 14 14.85 -11.41 -6.41
N TYR A 15 15.55 -11.90 -5.39
CA TYR A 15 15.81 -11.18 -4.13
C TYR A 15 16.74 -9.97 -4.30
N ARG A 16 17.70 -10.00 -5.24
CA ARG A 16 18.52 -8.82 -5.58
C ARG A 16 17.76 -7.71 -6.29
N LYS A 17 16.53 -7.97 -6.78
CA LYS A 17 15.71 -7.00 -7.51
C LYS A 17 14.58 -6.41 -6.66
N SER A 18 14.16 -7.10 -5.59
CA SER A 18 13.17 -6.61 -4.63
C SER A 18 13.78 -5.58 -3.69
N PHE A 19 13.07 -4.48 -3.49
CA PHE A 19 13.46 -3.44 -2.55
C PHE A 19 13.17 -3.90 -1.12
N GLU A 20 14.15 -3.80 -0.23
CA GLU A 20 14.06 -4.26 1.16
C GLU A 20 14.45 -3.15 2.13
N VAL A 21 13.78 -3.14 3.28
CA VAL A 21 14.11 -2.27 4.41
C VAL A 21 14.31 -3.13 5.65
N GLU A 22 15.52 -3.07 6.20
CA GLU A 22 15.94 -3.93 7.31
C GLU A 22 16.56 -3.11 8.46
N GLY A 23 16.84 -3.78 9.58
CA GLY A 23 17.56 -3.16 10.69
C GLY A 23 16.84 -1.96 11.32
N ILE A 24 15.51 -1.92 11.20
CA ILE A 24 14.70 -0.81 11.72
C ILE A 24 14.85 -0.76 13.24
N GLY A 25 15.35 0.37 13.73
CA GLY A 25 15.60 0.56 15.14
C GLY A 25 15.87 2.02 15.49
N GLY A 26 16.18 2.26 16.76
CA GLY A 26 16.36 3.62 17.23
C GLY A 26 16.10 3.81 18.72
N LYS A 27 15.78 5.05 19.07
CA LYS A 27 15.35 5.46 20.42
C LYS A 27 13.82 5.34 20.55
N GLY A 28 13.30 5.46 21.77
CA GLY A 28 11.86 5.32 22.02
C GLY A 28 11.31 3.97 21.56
N SER A 29 10.18 3.99 20.87
CA SER A 29 9.53 2.79 20.31
C SER A 29 10.04 2.41 18.92
N ALA A 30 11.04 3.11 18.35
CA ALA A 30 11.53 2.83 17.00
C ALA A 30 11.99 1.37 16.78
N LYS A 31 12.39 0.66 17.85
CA LYS A 31 12.75 -0.78 17.78
C LYS A 31 11.56 -1.71 17.47
N SER A 32 10.32 -1.26 17.73
CA SER A 32 9.11 -2.01 17.38
C SER A 32 8.53 -1.64 16.02
N TYR A 33 9.12 -0.66 15.32
CA TYR A 33 8.65 -0.27 14.00
C TYR A 33 8.87 -1.40 13.00
N ARG A 34 7.98 -1.50 12.02
CA ARG A 34 8.03 -2.53 10.97
C ARG A 34 7.83 -1.87 9.61
N ALA A 35 8.52 -2.41 8.60
CA ALA A 35 8.25 -2.09 7.21
C ALA A 35 7.05 -2.90 6.74
N ASN A 36 6.05 -2.17 6.26
CA ASN A 36 4.93 -2.72 5.53
C ASN A 36 5.23 -2.53 4.04
N LEU A 37 5.80 -3.57 3.43
CA LEU A 37 6.25 -3.56 2.04
C LEU A 37 5.05 -3.46 1.08
N ASP A 38 5.20 -2.61 0.07
CA ASP A 38 4.32 -2.46 -1.08
C ASP A 38 2.81 -2.31 -0.79
N SER A 39 2.45 -1.91 0.43
CA SER A 39 1.08 -2.01 0.92
C SER A 39 0.38 -0.67 1.08
N LEU A 40 1.03 0.47 0.81
CA LEU A 40 0.44 1.77 1.15
C LEU A 40 -0.80 2.05 0.28
N GLN A 41 -1.97 2.08 0.93
CA GLN A 41 -3.25 2.42 0.32
C GLN A 41 -4.21 2.97 1.39
N ARG A 42 -5.32 3.57 0.95
CA ARG A 42 -6.37 4.06 1.85
C ARG A 42 -6.89 2.94 2.75
N GLY A 43 -7.26 3.27 3.98
CA GLY A 43 -7.70 2.31 5.00
C GLY A 43 -6.57 1.62 5.76
N VAL A 44 -5.32 1.68 5.29
CA VAL A 44 -4.16 1.19 6.06
C VAL A 44 -3.97 2.07 7.30
N THR A 45 -3.69 1.44 8.44
CA THR A 45 -3.43 2.13 9.70
C THR A 45 -2.14 2.96 9.61
N VAL A 46 -2.23 4.21 10.07
CA VAL A 46 -1.15 5.20 10.05
C VAL A 46 -0.08 4.86 11.07
N TYR A 47 -0.50 4.54 12.29
CA TYR A 47 0.41 4.25 13.41
C TYR A 47 0.25 2.82 13.88
N ALA A 48 1.29 2.29 14.53
CA ALA A 48 1.23 0.97 15.14
C ALA A 48 0.51 0.98 16.51
N ASP A 49 0.39 2.15 17.14
CA ASP A 49 -0.18 2.37 18.48
C ASP A 49 -1.48 3.20 18.47
N ARG A 50 -2.06 3.48 17.29
CA ARG A 50 -3.34 4.19 17.12
C ARG A 50 -4.17 3.56 16.01
N GLN A 51 -5.48 3.75 16.09
CA GLN A 51 -6.45 3.20 15.13
C GLN A 51 -6.79 4.19 13.99
N TYR A 52 -5.93 5.18 13.73
CA TYR A 52 -6.13 6.09 12.61
C TYR A 52 -5.71 5.43 11.30
N THR A 53 -6.43 5.73 10.21
CA THR A 53 -6.19 5.17 8.88
C THR A 53 -5.95 6.27 7.87
N PHE A 54 -5.18 5.99 6.82
CA PHE A 54 -5.03 6.90 5.69
C PHE A 54 -6.36 7.01 4.93
N THR A 55 -6.83 8.23 4.68
CA THR A 55 -8.07 8.51 3.96
C THR A 55 -7.81 9.03 2.54
N GLU A 56 -6.66 9.65 2.33
CA GLU A 56 -6.20 10.17 1.03
C GLU A 56 -4.71 9.91 0.89
N ILE A 57 -4.32 9.27 -0.22
CA ILE A 57 -2.93 8.91 -0.55
C ILE A 57 -2.59 9.44 -1.94
N PRO A 58 -1.54 10.27 -2.07
CA PRO A 58 -1.01 10.67 -3.37
C PRO A 58 -0.59 9.46 -4.21
N ASP A 59 -0.88 9.49 -5.51
CA ASP A 59 -0.57 8.41 -6.45
C ASP A 59 0.89 7.95 -6.42
N ALA A 60 1.84 8.88 -6.23
CA ALA A 60 3.27 8.57 -6.18
C ALA A 60 3.69 7.77 -4.94
N LEU A 61 2.84 7.75 -3.90
CA LEU A 61 3.06 6.95 -2.70
C LEU A 61 2.22 5.67 -2.68
N ALA A 62 1.28 5.49 -3.62
CA ALA A 62 0.44 4.29 -3.64
C ALA A 62 1.31 3.05 -3.86
N GLY A 63 1.25 2.10 -2.92
CA GLY A 63 2.11 0.93 -2.90
C GLY A 63 3.54 1.21 -2.45
N ALA A 64 3.84 2.35 -1.85
CA ALA A 64 5.14 2.56 -1.22
C ALA A 64 5.31 1.64 0.01
N THR A 65 6.56 1.30 0.31
CA THR A 65 6.90 0.69 1.59
C THR A 65 6.65 1.71 2.70
N HIS A 66 5.82 1.37 3.68
CA HIS A 66 5.49 2.23 4.83
C HIS A 66 6.21 1.76 6.09
N LEU A 67 7.06 2.62 6.67
CA LEU A 67 7.56 2.39 8.03
C LEU A 67 6.53 2.93 9.02
N ARG A 68 5.75 2.01 9.57
CA ARG A 68 4.65 2.38 10.47
C ARG A 68 5.21 2.83 11.82
N THR A 69 5.06 4.12 12.11
CA THR A 69 5.59 4.73 13.33
C THR A 69 4.62 4.57 14.52
N HIS A 70 5.10 4.84 15.73
CA HIS A 70 4.27 4.99 16.93
C HIS A 70 4.03 6.48 17.18
N ASN A 71 2.78 6.87 17.39
CA ASN A 71 2.44 8.26 17.72
C ASN A 71 2.88 8.66 19.14
N ASP A 72 3.22 7.70 20.00
CA ASP A 72 3.84 7.98 21.30
C ASP A 72 5.24 8.59 21.19
N ASP A 73 5.96 8.35 20.08
CA ASP A 73 7.28 8.94 19.83
C ASP A 73 7.22 10.39 19.29
N LYS A 74 6.02 10.99 19.14
CA LYS A 74 5.85 12.36 18.60
C LYS A 74 6.60 13.46 19.33
N ALA A 75 6.99 13.23 20.59
CA ALA A 75 7.73 14.20 21.40
C ALA A 75 9.25 14.01 21.30
N ASN A 76 9.73 13.02 20.55
CA ASN A 76 11.14 12.73 20.42
C ASN A 76 11.90 13.88 19.72
N PHE A 77 13.09 14.19 20.23
CA PHE A 77 13.99 15.23 19.72
C PHE A 77 15.43 14.74 19.57
N ASP A 78 15.66 13.42 19.59
CA ASP A 78 16.99 12.84 19.39
C ASP A 78 17.51 13.17 17.98
N ALA A 79 18.79 13.52 17.87
CA ALA A 79 19.40 13.81 16.57
C ALA A 79 19.42 12.60 15.62
N GLU A 80 19.44 11.40 16.19
CA GLU A 80 19.51 10.11 15.49
C GLU A 80 18.44 9.17 16.05
N PHE A 81 17.18 9.53 15.83
CA PHE A 81 16.03 8.84 16.41
C PHE A 81 15.76 7.50 15.73
N LEU A 82 15.56 7.50 14.42
CA LEU A 82 15.17 6.33 13.63
C LEU A 82 16.29 5.97 12.65
N ARG A 83 16.64 4.69 12.62
CA ARG A 83 17.66 4.10 11.76
C ARG A 83 17.11 2.88 11.05
N PHE A 84 17.51 2.68 9.80
CA PHE A 84 17.21 1.48 9.02
C PHE A 84 18.21 1.35 7.86
N GLN A 85 18.21 0.20 7.19
CA GLN A 85 19.05 -0.12 6.05
C GLN A 85 18.17 -0.31 4.81
N THR A 86 18.62 0.21 3.67
CA THR A 86 18.05 -0.09 2.35
C THR A 86 19.05 -0.91 1.52
N ASN A 87 18.57 -1.93 0.81
CA ASN A 87 19.43 -2.77 -0.04
C ASN A 87 19.70 -2.14 -1.43
N LEU A 88 18.89 -1.17 -1.86
CA LEU A 88 18.96 -0.47 -3.15
C LEU A 88 18.74 1.05 -2.95
N PRO A 89 19.20 1.90 -3.88
CA PRO A 89 18.81 3.30 -3.92
C PRO A 89 17.29 3.48 -3.98
N ALA A 90 16.78 4.49 -3.27
CA ALA A 90 15.36 4.71 -3.09
C ALA A 90 15.02 6.20 -2.99
N VAL A 91 13.74 6.51 -3.25
CA VAL A 91 13.16 7.79 -2.87
C VAL A 91 12.57 7.63 -1.47
N LEU A 92 13.09 8.40 -0.51
CA LEU A 92 12.53 8.50 0.83
C LEU A 92 11.53 9.65 0.85
N TYR A 93 10.30 9.37 1.27
CA TYR A 93 9.28 10.36 1.54
C TYR A 93 9.02 10.46 3.04
N LEU A 94 8.94 11.70 3.52
CA LEU A 94 8.63 12.01 4.90
C LEU A 94 7.36 12.86 4.94
N ALA A 95 6.30 12.33 5.55
CA ALA A 95 5.07 13.07 5.73
C ALA A 95 4.99 13.57 7.17
N TYR A 96 4.93 14.89 7.32
CA TYR A 96 5.04 15.56 8.60
C TYR A 96 3.74 16.27 8.96
N ASP A 97 3.42 16.39 10.25
CA ASP A 97 2.22 17.08 10.73
C ASP A 97 2.13 18.51 10.19
N GLY A 98 1.11 18.78 9.37
CA GLY A 98 0.95 20.06 8.66
C GLY A 98 0.64 21.26 9.54
N ARG A 99 0.38 21.08 10.84
CA ARG A 99 0.14 22.18 11.79
C ARG A 99 1.41 22.97 12.10
N THR A 100 2.58 22.36 11.92
CA THR A 100 3.87 22.98 12.24
C THR A 100 4.90 22.73 11.14
N ALA A 101 5.98 23.51 11.13
CA ALA A 101 7.11 23.23 10.26
C ALA A 101 7.97 22.09 10.86
N PRO A 102 8.54 21.19 10.04
CA PRO A 102 9.45 20.17 10.52
C PRO A 102 10.78 20.77 11.01
N PRO A 103 11.44 20.15 12.00
CA PRO A 103 12.83 20.45 12.34
C PRO A 103 13.74 20.40 11.11
N LYS A 104 14.64 21.38 10.96
CA LYS A 104 15.61 21.41 9.84
C LYS A 104 16.47 20.14 9.75
N ALA A 105 16.79 19.54 10.89
CA ALA A 105 17.56 18.29 10.95
C ALA A 105 16.77 17.10 10.36
N LEU A 106 15.45 17.07 10.53
CA LEU A 106 14.58 16.00 10.04
C LEU A 106 14.44 16.05 8.51
N THR A 107 14.31 17.24 7.95
CA THR A 107 14.14 17.45 6.50
C THR A 107 15.43 17.85 5.78
N ALA A 108 16.59 17.60 6.39
CA ALA A 108 17.88 17.91 5.79
C ALA A 108 18.06 17.18 4.45
N GLY A 109 18.34 17.94 3.39
CA GLY A 109 18.48 17.43 2.03
C GLY A 109 17.16 16.97 1.39
N MET A 110 16.01 17.28 2.01
CA MET A 110 14.69 16.99 1.43
C MET A 110 14.09 18.22 0.77
N GLU A 111 13.42 18.01 -0.35
CA GLU A 111 12.55 19.01 -0.97
C GLU A 111 11.10 18.82 -0.51
N LYS A 112 10.38 19.93 -0.34
CA LYS A 112 8.94 19.90 -0.07
C LYS A 112 8.21 19.66 -1.40
N THR A 113 7.21 18.78 -1.39
CA THR A 113 6.38 18.48 -2.55
C THR A 113 5.00 19.13 -2.43
N ASP A 114 4.22 19.10 -3.52
CA ASP A 114 2.80 19.51 -3.51
C ASP A 114 1.87 18.43 -2.94
N MET A 115 2.42 17.27 -2.57
CA MET A 115 1.63 16.15 -2.07
C MET A 115 1.24 16.33 -0.59
N ILE A 116 0.02 15.90 -0.28
CA ILE A 116 -0.54 15.91 1.08
C ILE A 116 -1.20 14.56 1.34
N LEU A 117 -0.85 13.93 2.46
CA LEU A 117 -1.56 12.77 2.99
C LEU A 117 -2.65 13.23 3.97
N LYS A 118 -3.77 12.52 4.03
CA LYS A 118 -4.82 12.76 5.04
C LYS A 118 -5.15 11.50 5.80
N ILE A 119 -5.54 11.66 7.06
CA ILE A 119 -5.89 10.55 7.95
C ILE A 119 -7.29 10.71 8.54
N SER A 120 -7.80 9.65 9.16
CA SER A 120 -9.19 9.54 9.60
C SER A 120 -9.62 10.54 10.69
N ASN A 121 -8.69 11.14 11.42
CA ASN A 121 -9.00 12.20 12.38
C ASN A 121 -9.02 13.62 11.77
N GLY A 122 -8.86 13.74 10.45
CA GLY A 122 -8.86 15.02 9.72
C GLY A 122 -7.49 15.70 9.62
N GLU A 123 -6.45 15.15 10.25
CA GLU A 123 -5.09 15.69 10.09
C GLU A 123 -4.56 15.50 8.67
N SER A 124 -3.73 16.45 8.26
CA SER A 124 -3.08 16.51 6.95
C SER A 124 -1.57 16.60 7.10
N PHE A 125 -0.85 15.86 6.27
CA PHE A 125 0.59 15.71 6.34
C PHE A 125 1.24 16.10 5.01
N PRO A 126 1.79 17.31 4.88
CA PRO A 126 2.65 17.68 3.76
C PRO A 126 3.83 16.73 3.61
N VAL A 127 4.14 16.36 2.37
CA VAL A 127 5.18 15.38 2.06
C VAL A 127 6.45 16.06 1.59
N TYR A 128 7.57 15.63 2.16
CA TYR A 128 8.93 15.96 1.77
C TYR A 128 9.59 14.73 1.15
N ARG A 129 10.56 14.91 0.27
CA ARG A 129 11.28 13.77 -0.32
C ARG A 129 12.77 14.04 -0.52
N ARG A 130 13.56 12.97 -0.52
CA ARG A 130 14.95 12.96 -0.99
C ARG A 130 15.33 11.60 -1.57
N MET A 131 16.36 11.59 -2.40
CA MET A 131 17.04 10.35 -2.75
C MET A 131 17.86 9.85 -1.55
N VAL A 132 17.91 8.54 -1.38
CA VAL A 132 18.82 7.84 -0.48
C VAL A 132 19.55 6.76 -1.25
N GLU A 133 20.86 6.67 -1.04
CA GLU A 133 21.66 5.56 -1.57
C GLU A 133 21.34 4.26 -0.83
N ALA A 134 21.77 3.13 -1.39
CA ALA A 134 21.75 1.87 -0.65
C ALA A 134 22.65 1.97 0.60
N GLY A 135 22.14 1.54 1.75
CA GLY A 135 22.85 1.55 3.02
C GLY A 135 22.06 2.17 4.17
N GLU A 136 22.77 2.73 5.15
CA GLU A 136 22.15 3.26 6.37
C GLU A 136 21.41 4.56 6.08
N VAL A 137 20.17 4.63 6.55
CA VAL A 137 19.39 5.86 6.62
C VAL A 137 19.13 6.20 8.08
N VAL A 138 19.39 7.46 8.44
CA VAL A 138 19.15 8.01 9.77
C VAL A 138 18.21 9.21 9.64
N LEU A 139 17.20 9.25 10.51
CA LEU A 139 16.24 10.34 10.64
C LEU A 139 16.24 10.88 12.08
N ALA A 140 16.15 12.20 12.21
CA ALA A 140 16.05 12.88 13.49
C ALA A 140 14.66 12.67 14.14
N GLY A 141 14.54 13.10 15.40
CA GLY A 141 13.28 13.15 16.12
C GLY A 141 12.28 14.13 15.51
N ASN A 142 11.02 13.99 15.91
CA ASN A 142 9.90 14.78 15.41
C ASN A 142 9.96 16.26 15.83
N LYS A 143 10.61 16.58 16.96
CA LYS A 143 10.65 17.92 17.56
C LYS A 143 12.06 18.49 17.63
N ALA A 144 12.18 19.82 17.57
CA ALA A 144 13.40 20.57 17.85
C ALA A 144 13.29 21.23 19.24
N GLY A 145 13.36 20.43 20.30
CA GLY A 145 13.31 20.91 21.70
C GLY A 145 11.94 21.50 22.10
N GLY A 146 10.98 20.65 22.44
CA GLY A 146 9.65 21.03 22.91
C GLY A 146 8.68 21.53 21.82
N SER A 147 9.19 22.06 20.71
CA SER A 147 8.40 22.51 19.55
C SER A 147 8.45 21.51 18.38
N GLY A 148 7.32 21.29 17.71
CA GLY A 148 7.21 20.40 16.53
C GLY A 148 5.82 19.77 16.43
N GLY A 149 5.68 18.74 15.60
CA GLY A 149 4.40 18.12 15.24
C GLY A 149 3.69 17.50 16.44
N GLU A 150 2.38 17.67 16.49
CA GLU A 150 1.50 17.08 17.51
C GLU A 150 1.14 15.62 17.15
N SER A 151 1.55 15.18 15.97
CA SER A 151 1.53 13.81 15.49
C SER A 151 2.92 13.39 14.99
N MET A 152 3.26 12.10 15.14
CA MET A 152 4.52 11.54 14.68
C MET A 152 4.55 11.48 13.14
N TYR A 153 5.68 11.85 12.54
CA TYR A 153 5.84 11.75 11.09
C TYR A 153 5.69 10.31 10.58
N GLN A 154 5.34 10.19 9.31
CA GLN A 154 5.31 8.93 8.56
C GLN A 154 6.46 8.88 7.57
N VAL A 155 7.03 7.68 7.38
CA VAL A 155 8.14 7.46 6.44
C VAL A 155 7.71 6.43 5.40
N PHE A 156 7.93 6.78 4.14
CA PHE A 156 7.67 5.89 3.01
C PHE A 156 8.90 5.79 2.11
N LEU A 157 9.07 4.64 1.48
CA LEU A 157 10.14 4.41 0.52
C LEU A 157 9.59 3.79 -0.76
N THR A 158 10.07 4.29 -1.90
CA THR A 158 9.88 3.66 -3.21
C THR A 158 11.25 3.42 -3.83
N LYS A 159 11.36 2.36 -4.65
CA LYS A 159 12.59 2.08 -5.39
C LYS A 159 12.88 3.23 -6.37
N GLU A 160 14.16 3.59 -6.51
CA GLU A 160 14.56 4.57 -7.53
C GLU A 160 14.15 4.09 -8.93
N GLY A 161 13.59 5.01 -9.74
CA GLY A 161 13.13 4.71 -11.10
C GLY A 161 11.85 3.87 -11.17
N ALA A 162 11.15 3.64 -10.06
CA ALA A 162 9.81 3.05 -10.07
C ALA A 162 8.83 4.02 -10.77
N GLY A 163 8.60 3.80 -12.06
CA GLY A 163 7.53 4.43 -12.82
C GLY A 163 6.22 3.65 -12.69
N LYS A 164 5.09 4.31 -13.01
CA LYS A 164 3.82 3.61 -13.21
C LYS A 164 3.92 2.71 -14.44
N THR A 165 3.67 1.42 -14.26
CA THR A 165 3.49 0.46 -15.35
C THR A 165 2.32 0.90 -16.22
N THR A 166 2.57 0.97 -17.52
CA THR A 166 1.60 1.43 -18.52
C THR A 166 1.03 0.26 -19.33
N THR A 167 -0.20 0.43 -19.82
CA THR A 167 -0.84 -0.54 -20.72
C THR A 167 0.01 -0.85 -21.96
N SER A 168 0.74 0.14 -22.48
CA SER A 168 1.63 -0.05 -23.65
C SER A 168 2.78 -1.01 -23.33
N GLU A 169 3.44 -0.84 -22.19
CA GLU A 169 4.53 -1.72 -21.76
C GLU A 169 4.02 -3.15 -21.51
N VAL A 170 2.85 -3.29 -20.87
CA VAL A 170 2.23 -4.60 -20.65
C VAL A 170 1.93 -5.29 -21.98
N LYS A 171 1.35 -4.57 -22.94
CA LYS A 171 1.07 -5.12 -24.29
C LYS A 171 2.34 -5.59 -24.98
N GLY A 172 3.44 -4.86 -24.84
CA GLY A 172 4.76 -5.29 -25.35
C GLY A 172 5.30 -6.55 -24.65
N ALA A 173 4.94 -6.78 -23.38
CA ALA A 173 5.37 -7.93 -22.58
C ALA A 173 4.54 -9.21 -22.83
N LEU A 174 3.35 -9.09 -23.44
CA LEU A 174 2.45 -10.23 -23.72
C LEU A 174 3.09 -11.35 -24.56
N ALA A 175 4.11 -11.03 -25.36
CA ALA A 175 4.83 -12.01 -26.17
C ALA A 175 5.67 -13.01 -25.34
N LYS A 176 5.90 -12.73 -24.05
CA LYS A 176 6.77 -13.52 -23.15
C LYS A 176 6.04 -14.04 -21.91
N VAL A 177 4.71 -14.18 -22.00
CA VAL A 177 3.88 -14.58 -20.86
C VAL A 177 4.34 -15.89 -20.23
N ASP A 178 4.43 -15.89 -18.91
CA ASP A 178 4.60 -17.08 -18.07
C ASP A 178 3.38 -17.24 -17.14
N LEU A 179 2.51 -18.21 -17.45
CA LEU A 179 1.30 -18.48 -16.66
C LEU A 179 1.61 -18.93 -15.23
N LYS A 180 2.74 -19.62 -15.01
CA LYS A 180 3.13 -20.05 -13.67
C LYS A 180 3.53 -18.86 -12.83
N HIS A 181 4.31 -17.93 -13.40
CA HIS A 181 4.63 -16.67 -12.74
C HIS A 181 3.37 -15.84 -12.45
N GLY A 182 2.40 -15.82 -13.37
CA GLY A 182 1.09 -15.20 -13.15
C GLY A 182 0.34 -15.74 -11.94
N GLU A 183 0.30 -17.08 -11.77
CA GLU A 183 -0.27 -17.72 -10.57
C GLU A 183 0.48 -17.33 -9.29
N GLU A 184 1.81 -17.34 -9.35
CA GLU A 184 2.69 -16.99 -8.21
C GLU A 184 2.45 -15.54 -7.76
N ILE A 185 2.24 -14.60 -8.70
CA ILE A 185 1.89 -13.21 -8.37
C ILE A 185 0.50 -13.16 -7.74
N PHE A 186 -0.49 -13.82 -8.32
CA PHE A 186 -1.88 -13.79 -7.85
C PHE A 186 -2.02 -14.24 -6.39
N PHE A 187 -1.32 -15.33 -6.03
CA PHE A 187 -1.33 -15.91 -4.68
C PHE A 187 -0.16 -15.45 -3.79
N GLY A 188 0.71 -14.58 -4.29
CA GLY A 188 1.87 -14.07 -3.58
C GLY A 188 1.78 -12.55 -3.44
N ARG A 189 2.81 -11.85 -3.95
CA ARG A 189 2.97 -10.40 -3.77
C ARG A 189 1.88 -9.53 -4.43
N GLY A 190 1.16 -10.05 -5.43
CA GLY A 190 -0.01 -9.35 -5.99
C GLY A 190 -1.19 -9.34 -5.03
N THR A 191 -1.22 -10.25 -4.04
CA THR A 191 -2.26 -10.35 -3.01
C THR A 191 -3.69 -10.43 -3.55
N CYS A 192 -3.87 -10.78 -4.82
CA CYS A 192 -5.17 -10.82 -5.48
C CYS A 192 -6.11 -11.81 -4.79
N PHE A 193 -5.54 -12.89 -4.23
CA PHE A 193 -6.25 -13.90 -3.44
C PHE A 193 -6.93 -13.35 -2.17
N ALA A 194 -6.52 -12.19 -1.66
CA ALA A 194 -7.16 -11.56 -0.51
C ALA A 194 -8.60 -11.15 -0.82
N CYS A 195 -8.90 -10.89 -2.10
CA CYS A 195 -10.23 -10.47 -2.56
C CYS A 195 -10.86 -11.43 -3.58
N HIS A 196 -10.08 -12.16 -4.38
CA HIS A 196 -10.59 -13.05 -5.42
C HIS A 196 -10.34 -14.51 -5.07
N LYS A 197 -11.36 -15.34 -5.26
CA LYS A 197 -11.31 -16.79 -5.03
C LYS A 197 -11.10 -17.52 -6.36
N VAL A 198 -10.19 -18.49 -6.37
CA VAL A 198 -9.97 -19.41 -7.50
C VAL A 198 -9.87 -20.83 -6.95
N GLY A 199 -10.79 -21.70 -7.37
CA GLY A 199 -10.97 -23.01 -6.73
C GLY A 199 -11.28 -22.84 -5.24
N ASP A 200 -10.52 -23.53 -4.39
CA ASP A 200 -10.67 -23.43 -2.92
C ASP A 200 -9.72 -22.41 -2.25
N ARG A 201 -8.98 -21.63 -3.05
CA ARG A 201 -7.99 -20.67 -2.54
C ARG A 201 -8.48 -19.24 -2.68
N GLY A 202 -8.24 -18.41 -1.67
CA GLY A 202 -8.60 -17.00 -1.64
C GLY A 202 -9.97 -16.71 -1.02
N VAL A 203 -10.41 -15.46 -1.09
CA VAL A 203 -11.67 -14.97 -0.52
C VAL A 203 -12.60 -14.51 -1.64
N ALA A 204 -13.91 -14.68 -1.51
CA ALA A 204 -14.90 -14.26 -2.51
C ALA A 204 -15.48 -12.88 -2.16
N ILE A 205 -14.64 -11.84 -2.23
CA ILE A 205 -15.03 -10.44 -1.97
C ILE A 205 -15.16 -9.68 -3.30
N GLY A 206 -14.18 -9.83 -4.18
CA GLY A 206 -14.19 -9.29 -5.53
C GLY A 206 -14.98 -10.17 -6.50
N PRO A 207 -15.21 -9.69 -7.73
CA PRO A 207 -15.94 -10.45 -8.74
C PRO A 207 -15.24 -11.76 -9.08
N ASP A 208 -16.04 -12.76 -9.49
CA ASP A 208 -15.51 -14.06 -9.89
C ASP A 208 -14.67 -13.95 -11.18
N LEU A 209 -13.43 -14.42 -11.09
CA LEU A 209 -12.48 -14.45 -12.18
C LEU A 209 -12.52 -15.77 -12.96
N VAL A 210 -13.17 -16.80 -12.43
CA VAL A 210 -13.30 -18.08 -13.13
C VAL A 210 -14.14 -17.91 -14.41
N GLY A 211 -13.59 -18.41 -15.51
CA GLY A 211 -14.20 -18.29 -16.84
C GLY A 211 -14.29 -16.85 -17.38
N ILE A 212 -13.56 -15.89 -16.80
CA ILE A 212 -13.63 -14.47 -17.20
C ILE A 212 -13.29 -14.25 -18.68
N GLY A 213 -12.41 -15.07 -19.26
CA GLY A 213 -12.05 -15.01 -20.68
C GLY A 213 -13.22 -15.28 -21.64
N LYS A 214 -14.38 -15.76 -21.16
CA LYS A 214 -15.62 -15.87 -21.94
C LYS A 214 -16.44 -14.56 -21.96
N ARG A 215 -16.20 -13.66 -21.00
CA ARG A 215 -17.01 -12.46 -20.75
C ARG A 215 -16.27 -11.16 -21.05
N ARG A 216 -14.93 -11.19 -21.01
CA ARG A 216 -14.04 -10.03 -21.13
C ARG A 216 -12.82 -10.40 -21.96
N ASP A 217 -12.16 -9.38 -22.50
CA ASP A 217 -10.91 -9.52 -23.25
C ASP A 217 -9.68 -9.22 -22.37
N MET A 218 -8.49 -9.41 -22.95
CA MET A 218 -7.21 -9.15 -22.28
C MET A 218 -7.07 -7.68 -21.87
N ASP A 219 -7.51 -6.75 -22.72
CA ASP A 219 -7.39 -5.32 -22.47
C ASP A 219 -8.19 -4.91 -21.23
N TYR A 220 -9.38 -5.49 -21.04
CA TYR A 220 -10.18 -5.30 -19.82
C TYR A 220 -9.46 -5.75 -18.56
N VAL A 221 -8.79 -6.92 -18.57
CA VAL A 221 -8.07 -7.43 -17.39
C VAL A 221 -6.85 -6.58 -17.08
N ILE A 222 -6.09 -6.17 -18.10
CA ILE A 222 -4.94 -5.27 -17.94
C ILE A 222 -5.40 -3.92 -17.37
N GLN A 223 -6.44 -3.32 -17.95
CA GLN A 223 -6.94 -2.03 -17.50
C GLN A 223 -7.53 -2.12 -16.08
N SER A 224 -8.28 -3.18 -15.76
CA SER A 224 -8.79 -3.38 -14.40
C SER A 224 -7.67 -3.51 -13.38
N THR A 225 -6.52 -4.08 -13.78
CA THR A 225 -5.35 -4.23 -12.91
C THR A 225 -4.60 -2.92 -12.69
N LEU A 226 -4.39 -2.13 -13.74
CA LEU A 226 -3.60 -0.89 -13.67
C LEU A 226 -4.44 0.33 -13.25
N GLU A 227 -5.70 0.36 -13.65
CA GLU A 227 -6.64 1.49 -13.53
C GLU A 227 -8.00 0.99 -13.00
N PRO A 228 -8.06 0.41 -11.78
CA PRO A 228 -9.29 -0.21 -11.26
C PRO A 228 -10.46 0.76 -11.09
N ASP A 229 -10.20 2.08 -11.07
CA ASP A 229 -11.23 3.12 -11.03
C ASP A 229 -11.87 3.42 -12.40
N ALA A 230 -11.26 2.98 -13.51
CA ALA A 230 -11.74 3.27 -14.86
C ALA A 230 -13.09 2.58 -15.16
N TYR A 231 -13.31 1.41 -14.56
CA TYR A 231 -14.57 0.70 -14.62
C TYR A 231 -14.82 -0.05 -13.32
N ILE A 232 -15.74 0.48 -12.50
CA ILE A 232 -16.10 -0.14 -11.22
C ILE A 232 -17.34 -1.00 -11.45
N VAL A 233 -17.21 -2.32 -11.21
CA VAL A 233 -18.35 -3.24 -11.25
C VAL A 233 -19.32 -2.88 -10.14
N GLU A 234 -20.61 -2.80 -10.47
CA GLU A 234 -21.66 -2.51 -9.50
C GLU A 234 -21.63 -3.50 -8.33
N GLY A 235 -21.67 -2.98 -7.09
CA GLY A 235 -21.56 -3.77 -5.87
C GLY A 235 -20.14 -3.93 -5.33
N PHE A 236 -19.10 -3.55 -6.10
CA PHE A 236 -17.69 -3.67 -5.70
C PHE A 236 -17.01 -2.30 -5.51
N GLN A 237 -17.80 -1.24 -5.33
CA GLN A 237 -17.28 0.06 -4.92
C GLN A 237 -16.71 -0.02 -3.49
N GLN A 238 -15.65 0.75 -3.22
CA GLN A 238 -15.20 0.93 -1.85
C GLN A 238 -16.18 1.83 -1.09
N THR A 239 -16.63 1.41 0.08
CA THR A 239 -17.43 2.24 1.01
C THR A 239 -16.53 2.78 2.12
N SER A 240 -16.72 4.05 2.46
CA SER A 240 -16.19 4.69 3.65
C SER A 240 -17.29 4.86 4.68
N LEU A 241 -17.10 4.32 5.88
CA LEU A 241 -17.99 4.50 7.03
C LEU A 241 -17.28 5.37 8.06
N GLU A 242 -17.76 6.60 8.25
CA GLU A 242 -17.41 7.42 9.40
C GLU A 242 -18.28 6.96 10.57
N MET A 243 -17.66 6.44 11.62
CA MET A 243 -18.32 5.93 12.82
C MET A 243 -18.52 7.05 13.85
N LYS A 244 -19.53 6.91 14.72
CA LYS A 244 -19.80 7.87 15.80
C LYS A 244 -18.67 7.94 16.83
N ASP A 245 -17.90 6.87 16.99
CA ASP A 245 -16.70 6.81 17.84
C ASP A 245 -15.45 7.46 17.19
N GLY A 246 -15.58 8.00 15.98
CA GLY A 246 -14.51 8.67 15.26
C GLY A 246 -13.65 7.77 14.38
N ARG A 247 -13.87 6.44 14.37
CA ARG A 247 -13.22 5.56 13.40
C ARG A 247 -13.72 5.86 11.99
N VAL A 248 -12.84 5.70 11.00
CA VAL A 248 -13.23 5.71 9.58
C VAL A 248 -12.82 4.36 9.00
N LEU A 249 -13.81 3.59 8.59
CA LEU A 249 -13.64 2.23 8.09
C LEU A 249 -13.77 2.24 6.57
N PHE A 250 -12.85 1.57 5.89
CA PHE A 250 -12.85 1.42 4.44
C PHE A 250 -12.99 -0.04 4.07
N GLY A 251 -14.01 -0.38 3.29
CA GLY A 251 -14.25 -1.75 2.87
C GLY A 251 -15.40 -1.87 1.90
N MET A 252 -15.79 -3.08 1.56
CA MET A 252 -16.96 -3.37 0.74
C MET A 252 -18.09 -3.87 1.62
N ILE A 253 -19.32 -3.47 1.34
CA ILE A 253 -20.49 -4.00 2.04
C ILE A 253 -20.76 -5.40 1.48
N GLY A 254 -20.57 -6.42 2.31
CA GLY A 254 -20.88 -7.81 1.94
C GLY A 254 -22.34 -8.17 2.21
N GLU A 255 -22.91 -7.66 3.31
CA GLU A 255 -24.30 -7.89 3.71
C GLU A 255 -24.80 -6.68 4.50
N GLU A 256 -26.06 -6.30 4.29
CA GLU A 256 -26.71 -5.20 5.01
C GLU A 256 -28.15 -5.59 5.37
N THR A 257 -28.47 -5.44 6.66
CA THR A 257 -29.80 -5.64 7.23
C THR A 257 -30.17 -4.42 8.08
N ALA A 258 -31.41 -4.36 8.56
CA ALA A 258 -31.83 -3.29 9.48
C ALA A 258 -31.02 -3.25 10.80
N LEU A 259 -30.40 -4.35 11.21
CA LEU A 259 -29.70 -4.48 12.50
C LEU A 259 -28.18 -4.53 12.37
N SER A 260 -27.65 -4.84 11.20
CA SER A 260 -26.22 -5.07 11.00
C SER A 260 -25.79 -4.75 9.58
N LEU A 261 -24.59 -4.18 9.45
CA LEU A 261 -23.87 -4.02 8.20
C LEU A 261 -22.54 -4.74 8.34
N LYS A 262 -22.30 -5.71 7.45
CA LYS A 262 -21.07 -6.48 7.38
C LYS A 262 -20.14 -5.83 6.36
N LEU A 263 -19.09 -5.19 6.87
CA LEU A 263 -18.07 -4.55 6.04
C LEU A 263 -16.87 -5.50 5.92
N VAL A 264 -16.45 -5.75 4.69
CA VAL A 264 -15.23 -6.51 4.42
C VAL A 264 -14.10 -5.54 4.12
N LEU A 265 -13.10 -5.53 4.99
CA LEU A 265 -11.93 -4.68 4.87
C LEU A 265 -11.00 -5.17 3.77
N LEU A 266 -10.09 -4.29 3.33
CA LEU A 266 -9.06 -4.60 2.34
C LEU A 266 -8.12 -5.76 2.74
N THR A 267 -8.04 -6.05 4.04
CA THR A 267 -7.28 -7.19 4.59
C THR A 267 -8.00 -8.53 4.40
N GLY A 268 -9.24 -8.51 3.91
CA GLY A 268 -10.15 -9.67 3.91
C GLY A 268 -10.89 -9.88 5.24
N GLU A 269 -10.55 -9.10 6.28
CA GLU A 269 -11.24 -9.14 7.57
C GLU A 269 -12.69 -8.68 7.42
N GLN A 270 -13.60 -9.39 8.07
CA GLN A 270 -15.02 -9.07 8.08
C GLN A 270 -15.38 -8.46 9.42
N ILE A 271 -15.81 -7.20 9.42
CA ILE A 271 -16.28 -6.50 10.60
C ILE A 271 -17.79 -6.30 10.52
N VAL A 272 -18.46 -6.47 11.65
CA VAL A 272 -19.89 -6.16 11.77
C VAL A 272 -20.01 -4.83 12.48
N VAL A 273 -20.66 -3.87 11.84
CA VAL A 273 -21.01 -2.58 12.42
C VAL A 273 -22.51 -2.47 12.54
N LYS A 274 -22.99 -1.79 13.58
CA LYS A 274 -24.43 -1.51 13.70
C LYS A 274 -24.75 -0.25 12.90
N PRO A 275 -25.83 -0.22 12.10
CA PRO A 275 -26.20 0.96 11.31
C PRO A 275 -26.37 2.23 12.14
N ASP A 276 -26.82 2.12 13.39
CA ASP A 276 -26.98 3.25 14.31
C ASP A 276 -25.65 3.81 14.86
N GLU A 277 -24.54 3.08 14.75
CA GLU A 277 -23.19 3.55 15.08
C GLU A 277 -22.53 4.31 13.92
N ILE A 278 -23.11 4.25 12.72
CA ILE A 278 -22.60 4.94 11.53
C ILE A 278 -23.03 6.41 11.61
N LYS A 279 -22.05 7.32 11.60
CA LYS A 279 -22.27 8.76 11.54
C LYS A 279 -22.52 9.20 10.10
N LYS A 280 -21.74 8.68 9.16
CA LYS A 280 -21.87 9.00 7.73
C LYS A 280 -21.34 7.85 6.88
N ARG A 281 -22.11 7.48 5.87
CA ARG A 281 -21.70 6.57 4.81
C ARG A 281 -21.39 7.40 3.56
N SER A 282 -20.24 7.13 2.95
CA SER A 282 -19.89 7.66 1.64
C SER A 282 -19.47 6.49 0.77
N ASP A 283 -20.23 6.20 -0.30
CA ASP A 283 -19.74 5.30 -1.33
C ASP A 283 -18.62 6.04 -2.08
N ALA A 284 -17.41 5.49 -2.06
CA ALA A 284 -16.30 6.12 -2.73
C ALA A 284 -16.51 6.03 -4.24
N LYS A 285 -16.14 7.08 -4.98
CA LYS A 285 -16.02 7.05 -6.45
C LYS A 285 -14.80 6.22 -6.90
N LYS A 286 -14.45 5.19 -6.15
CA LYS A 286 -13.18 4.48 -6.20
C LYS A 286 -13.41 3.00 -5.97
N SER A 287 -12.65 2.18 -6.69
CA SER A 287 -12.67 0.73 -6.56
C SER A 287 -12.09 0.28 -5.22
N ILE A 288 -12.55 -0.88 -4.72
CA ILE A 288 -11.86 -1.58 -3.64
C ILE A 288 -10.56 -2.24 -4.12
N MET A 289 -10.43 -2.49 -5.43
CA MET A 289 -9.20 -3.03 -5.99
C MET A 289 -8.07 -1.98 -5.87
N PRO A 290 -6.91 -2.35 -5.31
CA PRO A 290 -5.81 -1.42 -5.09
C PRO A 290 -5.31 -0.74 -6.38
N ALA A 291 -5.34 0.59 -6.41
CA ALA A 291 -4.75 1.38 -7.51
C ALA A 291 -3.21 1.32 -7.52
N SER A 292 -2.59 0.83 -6.45
CA SER A 292 -1.14 0.70 -6.27
C SER A 292 -0.50 -0.35 -7.17
N PHE A 293 -1.27 -1.23 -7.80
CA PHE A 293 -0.71 -2.27 -8.68
C PHE A 293 0.05 -1.69 -9.86
N SER A 294 -0.36 -0.54 -10.38
CA SER A 294 0.40 0.20 -11.41
C SER A 294 1.79 0.63 -10.94
N ASN A 295 2.03 0.80 -9.64
CA ASN A 295 3.33 1.20 -9.08
C ASN A 295 4.17 0.01 -8.58
N THR A 296 3.53 -1.14 -8.31
CA THR A 296 4.13 -2.28 -7.58
C THR A 296 4.35 -3.51 -8.45
N LEU A 297 3.62 -3.63 -9.56
CA LEU A 297 3.75 -4.71 -10.52
C LEU A 297 4.44 -4.18 -11.79
N SER A 298 5.45 -4.89 -12.28
CA SER A 298 6.11 -4.59 -13.55
C SER A 298 5.20 -4.92 -14.74
N ALA A 299 5.55 -4.42 -15.92
CA ALA A 299 4.82 -4.74 -17.15
C ALA A 299 4.72 -6.24 -17.44
N GLN A 300 5.79 -7.00 -17.15
CA GLN A 300 5.78 -8.45 -17.30
C GLN A 300 4.89 -9.13 -16.25
N ASP A 301 4.90 -8.63 -15.01
CA ASP A 301 4.02 -9.16 -13.95
C ASP A 301 2.55 -9.05 -14.32
N VAL A 302 2.16 -7.87 -14.82
CA VAL A 302 0.77 -7.60 -15.23
C VAL A 302 0.41 -8.42 -16.48
N ALA A 303 1.34 -8.62 -17.42
CA ALA A 303 1.11 -9.49 -18.56
C ALA A 303 0.88 -10.96 -18.14
N ASP A 304 1.75 -11.47 -17.26
CA ASP A 304 1.73 -12.85 -16.77
C ASP A 304 0.45 -13.14 -15.98
N ILE A 305 0.10 -12.28 -15.01
CA ILE A 305 -1.11 -12.45 -14.21
C ILE A 305 -2.37 -12.29 -15.05
N SER A 306 -2.40 -11.34 -15.98
CA SER A 306 -3.57 -11.14 -16.85
C SER A 306 -3.82 -12.37 -17.73
N ALA A 307 -2.76 -12.93 -18.30
CA ALA A 307 -2.88 -14.14 -19.11
C ALA A 307 -3.26 -15.38 -18.28
N TRP A 308 -2.74 -15.50 -17.06
CA TRP A 308 -3.16 -16.56 -16.15
C TRP A 308 -4.64 -16.43 -15.77
N ILE A 309 -5.11 -15.23 -15.39
CA ILE A 309 -6.53 -14.95 -15.12
C ILE A 309 -7.41 -15.31 -16.31
N MET A 310 -7.00 -14.93 -17.53
CA MET A 310 -7.73 -15.24 -18.77
C MET A 310 -7.79 -16.75 -19.07
N SER A 311 -6.87 -17.55 -18.51
CA SER A 311 -6.83 -19.00 -18.68
C SER A 311 -7.72 -19.77 -17.71
N LEU A 312 -8.26 -19.12 -16.66
CA LEU A 312 -9.13 -19.74 -15.66
C LEU A 312 -10.43 -20.22 -16.29
N LYS A 313 -10.79 -21.49 -16.05
CA LYS A 313 -11.94 -22.17 -16.67
C LYS A 313 -13.09 -22.39 -15.72
#